data_AF-A0A368TGX1-F1
#
_entry.id   AF-A0A368TGX1-F1
#
_cell.length_a   1.000
_cell.length_b   1.000
_cell.length_c   1.000
_cell.angle_alpha   90.00
_cell.angle_beta   90.00
_cell.angle_gamma   90.00
#
_symmetry.space_group_name_H-M   'P 1'
#
loop_
_entity.id
_entity.type
_entity.pdbx_description
1 polymer ?
#
loop_
_entity_poly.entity_id
_entity_poly.type
_entity_poly.pdbx_seq_one_letter_code
_entity_poly.pdbx_strand_id
1 'polypeptide(L)'
;MEMNKRRDVIPEHFNSAEEAGEFWDMHSADEYWTEMKEEEMEFDIQRRTFLVPVDARIYLLAKKKADAEHRTVEQLISTLLNRELAKT
;
A
#
# COMPACT_ATOMS: atom_id res chain seq x y z
N MET A 1 17.04 -4.82 33.14
CA MET A 1 18.05 -3.81 32.80
C MET A 1 17.72 -3.34 31.41
N GLU A 2 17.01 -2.21 31.28
CA GLU A 2 16.75 -1.64 29.96
C GLU A 2 18.01 -0.92 29.51
N MET A 3 18.62 -1.46 28.46
CA MET A 3 19.73 -0.82 27.78
C MET A 3 19.17 0.44 27.12
N ASN A 4 19.54 1.59 27.67
CA ASN A 4 19.24 2.92 27.17
C ASN A 4 19.90 3.08 25.78
N LYS A 5 19.26 2.53 24.74
CA LYS A 5 19.60 2.81 23.35
C LYS A 5 19.20 4.27 23.14
N ARG A 6 20.17 5.12 22.83
CA ARG A 6 19.89 6.48 22.39
C ARG A 6 18.96 6.35 21.20
N ARG A 7 17.77 6.89 21.36
CA ARG A 7 16.75 6.90 20.35
C ARG A 7 17.02 8.04 19.39
N ASP A 8 16.86 7.77 18.10
CA ASP A 8 17.04 8.80 17.09
C ASP A 8 15.90 9.82 17.23
N VAL A 9 16.24 11.10 17.16
CA VAL A 9 15.26 12.21 17.30
C VAL A 9 14.56 12.40 15.96
N ILE A 10 13.26 12.72 15.98
CA ILE A 10 12.56 13.10 14.75
C ILE A 10 13.21 14.38 14.22
N PRO A 11 13.72 14.41 12.98
CA PRO A 11 14.25 15.63 12.40
C PRO A 11 13.15 16.69 12.22
N GLU A 12 13.49 17.97 12.36
CA GLU A 12 12.53 19.07 12.13
C GLU A 12 11.95 19.03 10.71
N HIS A 13 12.76 18.60 9.74
CA HIS A 13 12.37 18.41 8.35
C HIS A 13 13.02 17.17 7.75
N PHE A 14 12.26 16.38 7.01
CA PHE A 14 12.78 15.39 6.07
C PHE A 14 13.05 16.07 4.72
N ASN A 15 14.13 15.71 4.05
CA ASN A 15 14.48 16.24 2.73
C ASN A 15 13.59 15.65 1.63
N SER A 16 12.96 14.49 1.87
CA SER A 16 12.01 13.87 0.96
C SER A 16 10.99 12.96 1.68
N ALA A 17 9.92 12.60 0.98
CA ALA A 17 8.96 11.61 1.50
C ALA A 17 9.56 10.19 1.60
N GLU A 18 10.53 9.86 0.74
CA GLU A 18 11.24 8.58 0.77
C GLU A 18 12.11 8.47 2.04
N GLU A 19 12.84 9.53 2.39
CA GLU A 19 13.63 9.61 3.62
C GLU A 19 12.75 9.52 4.87
N ALA A 20 11.58 10.17 4.86
CA ALA A 20 10.60 10.02 5.93
C ALA A 20 10.11 8.57 6.07
N GLY A 21 9.87 7.89 4.93
CA GLY A 21 9.49 6.48 4.90
C GLY A 21 10.58 5.58 5.50
N GLU A 22 11.83 5.74 5.06
CA GLU A 22 12.97 4.98 5.59
C GLU A 22 13.15 5.15 7.10
N PHE A 23 12.92 6.37 7.62
CA PHE A 23 12.91 6.61 9.06
C PHE A 23 11.81 5.80 9.75
N TRP A 24 10.56 5.89 9.28
CA TRP A 24 9.42 5.19 9.88
C TRP A 24 9.40 3.67 9.66
N ASP A 25 10.13 3.14 8.69
CA ASP A 25 10.31 1.69 8.52
C ASP A 25 11.09 1.06 9.70
N MET A 26 11.93 1.86 10.35
CA MET A 26 12.77 1.43 11.49
C MET A 26 12.25 1.92 12.85
N HIS A 27 11.27 2.81 12.86
CA HIS A 27 10.80 3.53 14.05
C HIS A 27 9.28 3.42 14.20
N SER A 28 8.79 3.23 15.42
CA SER A 28 7.35 3.15 15.66
C SER A 28 6.79 4.46 16.20
N ALA A 29 5.62 4.87 15.70
CA ALA A 29 5.02 6.16 16.04
C ALA A 29 4.60 6.28 17.52
N ASP A 30 4.24 5.16 18.15
CA ASP A 30 3.87 5.10 19.57
C ASP A 30 5.04 5.49 20.49
N GLU A 31 6.27 5.19 20.07
CA GLU A 31 7.44 5.63 20.80
C GLU A 31 7.46 7.17 20.84
N TYR A 32 7.08 7.87 19.76
CA TYR A 32 7.25 9.33 19.57
C TYR A 32 5.99 10.12 19.97
N TRP A 33 5.02 9.47 20.61
CA TRP A 33 3.68 10.04 20.81
C TRP A 33 3.68 11.40 21.52
N THR A 34 4.62 11.63 22.46
CA THR A 34 4.75 12.90 23.19
C THR A 34 5.37 14.04 22.38
N GLU A 35 6.06 13.71 21.28
CA GLU A 35 6.72 14.66 20.37
C GLU A 35 5.84 15.00 19.15
N MET A 36 4.74 14.26 18.98
CA MET A 36 3.77 14.46 17.91
C MET A 36 2.58 15.31 18.36
N LYS A 37 1.95 15.96 17.39
CA LYS A 37 0.69 16.67 17.58
C LYS A 37 -0.41 15.90 16.86
N GLU A 38 -1.57 15.79 17.50
CA GLU A 38 -2.78 15.28 16.87
C GLU A 38 -3.25 16.25 15.78
N GLU A 39 -3.45 15.74 14.57
CA GLU A 39 -3.94 16.47 13.42
C GLU A 39 -5.12 15.72 12.81
N GLU A 40 -6.22 16.42 12.56
CA GLU A 40 -7.38 15.85 11.88
C GLU A 40 -7.10 15.74 10.38
N MET A 41 -7.29 14.54 9.83
CA MET A 41 -7.12 14.28 8.39
C MET A 41 -8.29 13.44 7.88
N GLU A 42 -8.90 13.90 6.80
CA GLU A 42 -10.00 13.20 6.12
C GLU A 42 -9.50 12.55 4.83
N PHE A 43 -9.85 11.29 4.62
CA PHE A 43 -9.55 10.55 3.41
C PHE A 43 -10.84 10.16 2.70
N ASP A 44 -11.06 10.67 1.49
CA ASP A 44 -12.14 10.22 0.62
C ASP A 44 -11.71 8.99 -0.18
N ILE A 45 -11.96 7.79 0.37
CA ILE A 45 -11.67 6.53 -0.31
C ILE A 45 -12.83 6.18 -1.26
N GLN A 46 -12.79 6.75 -2.47
CA GLN A 46 -13.86 6.56 -3.47
C GLN A 46 -13.93 5.15 -4.08
N ARG A 47 -12.82 4.40 -4.09
CA ARG A 47 -12.74 3.06 -4.67
C ARG A 47 -12.22 2.06 -3.66
N ARG A 48 -12.99 1.00 -3.41
CA ARG A 48 -12.54 -0.16 -2.65
C ARG A 48 -11.95 -1.20 -3.59
N THR A 49 -10.72 -1.60 -3.33
CA THR A 49 -10.06 -2.71 -4.02
C THR A 49 -9.88 -3.85 -3.03
N PHE A 50 -10.38 -5.03 -3.39
CA PHE A 50 -10.21 -6.24 -2.60
C PHE A 50 -9.14 -7.12 -3.25
N LEU A 51 -8.15 -7.52 -2.48
CA LEU A 51 -7.14 -8.47 -2.92
C LEU A 51 -7.63 -9.88 -2.65
N VAL A 52 -7.59 -10.72 -3.68
CA VAL A 52 -7.95 -12.14 -3.58
C VAL A 52 -6.80 -13.00 -4.09
N PRO A 53 -6.46 -14.10 -3.40
CA PRO A 53 -5.51 -15.07 -3.93
C PRO A 53 -6.10 -15.73 -5.18
N VAL A 54 -5.28 -15.90 -6.21
CA VAL A 54 -5.63 -16.57 -7.47
C VAL A 54 -4.65 -17.71 -7.74
N ASP A 55 -5.14 -18.81 -8.33
CA ASP A 55 -4.30 -19.92 -8.75
C ASP A 55 -3.21 -19.43 -9.71
N ALA A 56 -1.96 -19.87 -9.47
CA ALA A 56 -0.79 -19.41 -10.22
C ALA A 56 -0.93 -19.61 -11.73
N ARG A 57 -1.58 -20.71 -12.18
CA ARG A 57 -1.80 -20.96 -13.60
C ARG A 57 -2.76 -19.94 -14.20
N ILE A 58 -3.82 -19.58 -13.47
CA ILE A 58 -4.77 -18.55 -13.90
C ILE A 58 -4.08 -17.20 -14.01
N TYR A 59 -3.25 -16.84 -13.02
CA TYR A 59 -2.49 -15.59 -13.06
C TYR A 59 -1.53 -15.54 -14.27
N LEU A 60 -0.80 -16.62 -14.55
CA LEU A 60 0.13 -16.67 -15.69
C LEU A 60 -0.60 -16.54 -17.04
N LEU A 61 -1.77 -17.16 -17.18
CA LEU A 61 -2.62 -17.02 -18.36
C LEU A 61 -3.15 -15.58 -18.52
N ALA A 62 -3.62 -14.99 -17.43
CA ALA A 62 -4.06 -13.60 -17.40
C ALA A 62 -2.93 -12.65 -17.77
N LYS A 63 -1.72 -12.86 -17.22
CA LYS A 63 -0.53 -12.06 -17.53
C LYS A 63 -0.19 -12.09 -19.01
N LYS A 64 -0.06 -13.29 -19.61
CA LYS A 64 0.23 -13.44 -21.03
C LYS A 64 -0.79 -12.71 -21.92
N LYS A 65 -2.06 -12.78 -21.55
CA LYS A 65 -3.15 -12.10 -22.29
C LYS A 65 -3.12 -10.59 -22.09
N ALA A 66 -2.86 -10.12 -20.87
CA ALA A 66 -2.76 -8.71 -20.55
C ALA A 66 -1.60 -8.05 -21.31
N ASP A 67 -0.45 -8.73 -21.37
CA ASP A 67 0.73 -8.28 -22.14
C ASP A 67 0.41 -8.15 -23.64
N ALA A 68 -0.31 -9.14 -24.21
CA ALA A 68 -0.72 -9.12 -25.61
C ALA A 68 -1.75 -8.03 -25.94
N GLU A 69 -2.56 -7.63 -24.95
CA GLU A 69 -3.59 -6.58 -25.09
C GLU A 69 -3.09 -5.19 -24.62
N HIS A 70 -1.82 -5.05 -24.23
CA HIS A 70 -1.25 -3.83 -23.63
C HIS A 70 -2.07 -3.29 -22.44
N ARG A 71 -2.52 -4.19 -21.57
CA ARG A 71 -3.31 -3.90 -20.36
C ARG A 71 -2.62 -4.45 -19.12
N THR A 72 -2.99 -3.95 -17.95
CA THR A 72 -2.53 -4.56 -16.69
C THR A 72 -3.31 -5.84 -16.40
N VAL A 73 -2.72 -6.74 -15.60
CA VAL A 73 -3.39 -7.96 -15.14
C VAL A 73 -4.67 -7.62 -14.36
N GLU A 74 -4.65 -6.57 -13.53
CA GLU A 74 -5.81 -6.08 -12.79
C GLU A 74 -6.95 -5.69 -13.74
N GLN A 75 -6.66 -4.89 -14.79
CA GLN A 75 -7.66 -4.44 -15.75
C GLN A 75 -8.29 -5.62 -16.49
N LEU A 76 -7.48 -6.59 -16.92
CA LEU A 76 -7.95 -7.78 -17.62
C LEU A 76 -8.86 -8.62 -16.71
N ILE A 77 -8.41 -8.95 -15.50
CA ILE A 77 -9.17 -9.78 -14.56
C ILE A 77 -10.48 -9.08 -14.18
N SER A 78 -10.42 -7.79 -13.85
CA SER A 78 -11.62 -7.01 -13.50
C SER A 78 -12.63 -6.98 -14.63
N THR A 79 -12.17 -6.79 -15.88
CA THR A 79 -13.06 -6.81 -17.06
C THR A 79 -13.71 -8.18 -17.25
N LEU A 80 -12.95 -9.27 -17.10
CA LEU A 80 -13.46 -10.64 -17.22
C LEU A 80 -14.50 -10.94 -16.13
N LEU A 81 -14.20 -10.63 -14.87
CA LEU A 81 -15.11 -10.83 -13.75
C LEU A 81 -16.39 -9.99 -13.92
N ASN A 82 -16.26 -8.72 -14.33
CA ASN A 82 -17.41 -7.86 -14.56
C ASN A 82 -18.31 -8.43 -15.68
N ARG A 83 -17.73 -8.94 -16.77
CA ARG A 83 -18.51 -9.55 -17.86
C ARG A 83 -19.31 -10.78 -17.41
N GLU A 84 -18.75 -11.61 -16.54
CA GLU A 84 -19.40 -12.84 -16.09
C GLU A 84 -20.37 -12.60 -14.92
N LEU A 85 -20.06 -11.66 -14.02
CA LEU A 85 -20.81 -11.43 -12.78
C LEU A 85 -21.82 -10.28 -12.86
N ALA A 86 -21.62 -9.27 -13.71
CA ALA A 86 -22.49 -8.10 -13.78
C ALA A 86 -23.70 -8.26 -14.72
N LYS A 87 -23.98 -9.47 -15.19
CA LYS A 87 -25.29 -9.79 -15.81
C LYS A 87 -26.32 -9.94 -14.69
N THR A 88 -26.82 -8.82 -14.19
CA THR A 88 -27.97 -8.78 -13.27
C THR A 88 -29.00 -7.83 -13.84
#